data_AF-A0A081BXY7-F1
#
_entry.id   AF-A0A081BXY7-F1
#
_cell.length_a   1.000
_cell.length_b   1.000
_cell.length_c   1.000
_cell.angle_alpha   90.00
_cell.angle_beta   90.00
_cell.angle_gamma   90.00
#
_symmetry.space_group_name_H-M   'P 1'
#
loop_
_entity.id
_entity.type
_entity.pdbx_description
1 polymer ?
#
loop_
_entity_poly.entity_id
_entity_poly.type
_entity_poly.pdbx_seq_one_letter_code
_entity_poly.pdbx_strand_id
1 'polypeptide(L)' 'MHAGWNGPYRIHGSVLHFDIRDGLVWVQYDGTEGGVAEELVNTGIPRERIVLAFKPPEIRPYTGFGPESLPQDM' A
#
# COMPACT_ATOMS: atom_id res chain seq x y z
N MET A 1 11.99 0.91 -6.75
CA MET A 1 12.98 0.10 -6.01
C MET A 1 14.30 0.85 -5.95
N HIS A 2 14.97 0.83 -4.81
CA HIS A 2 16.36 1.23 -4.68
C HIS A 2 17.23 -0.02 -4.78
N ALA A 3 18.16 -0.02 -5.73
CA ALA A 3 19.16 -1.05 -5.88
C ALA A 3 20.48 -0.38 -6.28
N GLY A 4 21.45 -0.36 -5.36
CA GLY A 4 22.75 0.26 -5.62
C GLY A 4 23.75 0.03 -4.50
N TRP A 5 24.77 0.88 -4.45
CA TRP A 5 25.79 0.88 -3.41
C TRP A 5 26.02 2.32 -2.95
N ASN A 6 26.28 2.48 -1.65
CA ASN A 6 26.84 3.70 -1.08
C ASN A 6 28.17 3.33 -0.42
N GLY A 7 29.26 3.49 -1.16
CA GLY A 7 30.57 2.96 -0.77
C GLY A 7 30.50 1.45 -0.51
N PRO A 8 30.90 0.97 0.69
CA PRO A 8 30.85 -0.45 1.03
C PRO A 8 29.44 -0.96 1.37
N TYR A 9 28.43 -0.08 1.44
CA TYR A 9 27.08 -0.45 1.87
C TYR A 9 26.17 -0.77 0.69
N ARG A 10 25.57 -1.96 0.70
CA ARG A 10 24.55 -2.37 -0.27
C ARG A 10 23.24 -1.62 0.01
N ILE A 11 22.71 -0.95 -1.00
CA ILE A 11 21.35 -0.39 -0.99
C ILE A 11 20.43 -1.37 -1.70
N HIS A 12 19.42 -1.87 -0.99
CA HIS A 12 18.36 -2.70 -1.55
C HIS A 12 17.04 -2.49 -0.78
N GLY A 13 16.00 -2.03 -1.45
CA GLY A 13 14.69 -1.82 -0.82
C GLY A 13 13.62 -1.34 -1.78
N SER A 14 12.36 -1.55 -1.43
CA SER A 14 11.22 -0.98 -2.15
C SER A 14 10.99 0.47 -1.71
N VAL A 15 10.45 1.29 -2.62
CA VAL A 15 9.96 2.64 -2.29
C VAL A 15 8.44 2.60 -2.21
N LEU A 16 7.83 1.96 -3.21
CA LEU A 16 6.42 1.62 -3.25
C LEU A 16 6.31 0.14 -3.66
N HIS A 17 5.32 -0.56 -3.13
CA HIS A 17 4.95 -1.91 -3.55
C HIS A 17 3.43 -2.02 -3.52
N PHE A 18 2.84 -2.38 -4.66
CA PHE A 18 1.41 -2.59 -4.81
C PHE A 18 1.12 -3.96 -5.40
N ASP A 19 -0.03 -4.52 -5.00
CA ASP A 19 -0.71 -5.57 -5.77
C ASP A 19 -2.06 -5.04 -6.28
N ILE A 20 -2.56 -5.64 -7.36
CA ILE A 20 -3.96 -5.53 -7.75
C ILE A 20 -4.60 -6.89 -7.54
N ARG A 21 -5.55 -6.99 -6.60
CA ARG A 21 -6.25 -8.23 -6.26
C ARG A 21 -7.74 -7.95 -6.24
N ASP A 22 -8.51 -8.72 -6.99
CA ASP A 22 -9.97 -8.57 -7.10
C ASP A 22 -10.46 -7.14 -7.40
N GLY A 23 -9.69 -6.43 -8.23
CA GLY A 23 -9.98 -5.04 -8.59
C GLY A 23 -9.81 -4.03 -7.44
N LEU A 24 -9.07 -4.41 -6.41
CA LEU A 24 -8.61 -3.55 -5.32
C LEU A 24 -7.10 -3.29 -5.47
N VAL A 25 -6.67 -2.08 -5.09
CA VAL A 25 -5.25 -1.70 -5.00
C VAL A 25 -4.74 -1.99 -3.60
N TRP A 26 -3.82 -2.92 -3.45
CA TRP A 26 -3.24 -3.30 -2.17
C TRP A 26 -1.87 -2.61 -2.00
N VAL A 27 -1.79 -1.64 -1.10
CA VAL A 27 -0.53 -0.95 -0.77
C VAL A 27 0.26 -1.83 0.20
N GLN A 28 1.22 -2.59 -0.32
CA GLN A 28 2.06 -3.51 0.47
C GLN A 28 3.20 -2.80 1.19
N TYR A 29 3.72 -1.72 0.60
CA TYR A 29 4.75 -0.88 1.21
C TYR A 29 4.63 0.54 0.65
N ASP A 30 4.77 1.52 1.54
CA ASP A 30 4.82 2.94 1.21
C ASP A 30 5.97 3.62 1.97
N GLY A 31 7.00 4.02 1.22
CA GLY A 31 8.16 4.76 1.73
C GLY A 31 8.09 6.26 1.47
N THR A 32 6.94 6.79 1.06
CA THR A 32 6.74 8.23 0.85
C THR A 32 6.28 8.92 2.14
N GLU A 33 6.61 10.21 2.28
CA GLU A 33 6.14 11.01 3.43
C GLU A 33 4.65 11.37 3.32
N GLY A 34 4.19 11.68 2.10
CA GLY A 34 2.81 12.14 1.84
C GLY A 34 1.75 11.05 1.89
N GLY A 35 2.15 9.78 1.77
CA GLY A 35 1.23 8.65 1.74
C GLY A 35 0.56 8.47 0.38
N VAL A 36 0.95 7.44 -0.36
CA VAL A 36 0.48 7.21 -1.73
C VAL A 36 -1.02 6.88 -1.81
N ALA A 37 -1.61 6.39 -0.72
CA ALA A 37 -3.04 6.08 -0.67
C ALA A 37 -3.93 7.32 -0.88
N GLU A 38 -3.54 8.47 -0.32
CA GLU A 38 -4.27 9.74 -0.53
C GLU A 38 -4.05 10.29 -1.94
N GLU A 39 -2.86 10.11 -2.51
CA GLU A 39 -2.61 10.47 -3.91
C GLU A 39 -3.51 9.67 -4.87
N LEU A 40 -3.67 8.37 -4.63
CA LEU A 40 -4.58 7.53 -5.41
C LEU A 40 -6.02 8.03 -5.32
N VAL A 41 -6.48 8.46 -4.14
CA VAL A 41 -7.80 9.07 -3.96
C VAL A 41 -7.93 10.37 -4.76
N ASN A 42 -6.92 11.24 -4.71
CA ASN A 42 -6.91 12.49 -5.45
C ASN A 42 -6.90 12.29 -6.97
N THR A 43 -6.43 11.14 -7.47
CA THR A 43 -6.51 10.75 -8.89
C THR A 43 -7.84 10.09 -9.29
N GLY A 44 -8.75 9.89 -8.34
CA GLY A 44 -10.10 9.39 -8.58
C GLY A 44 -10.35 7.93 -8.20
N ILE A 45 -9.40 7.25 -7.53
CA ILE A 45 -9.64 5.90 -7.00
C ILE A 45 -10.40 6.00 -5.68
N PRO A 46 -11.61 5.42 -5.55
CA PRO A 46 -12.36 5.47 -4.29
C PRO A 46 -11.59 4.82 -3.13
N ARG A 47 -11.74 5.34 -1.91
CA ARG A 47 -11.05 4.81 -0.71
C ARG A 47 -11.35 3.33 -0.48
N GLU A 48 -12.56 2.91 -0.81
CA GLU A 48 -13.06 1.54 -0.67
C GLU A 48 -12.37 0.56 -1.63
N ARG A 49 -11.69 1.08 -2.65
CA ARG A 49 -10.91 0.31 -3.63
C ARG A 49 -9.44 0.19 -3.27
N ILE A 50 -8.99 0.81 -2.18
CA ILE A 50 -7.57 0.85 -1.77
C ILE A 50 -7.45 0.14 -0.41
N VAL A 51 -6.58 -0.86 -0.30
CA VAL A 51 -6.31 -1.59 0.93
C VAL A 51 -4.90 -1.23 1.42
N LEU A 52 -4.77 -0.74 2.66
CA LEU A 52 -3.48 -0.51 3.30
C LEU A 52 -2.91 -1.84 3.84
N ALA A 53 -2.37 -2.65 2.94
CA ALA A 53 -1.97 -4.03 3.23
C ALA A 53 -0.81 -4.15 4.22
N PHE A 54 0.04 -3.12 4.33
CA PHE A 54 1.08 -3.00 5.35
C PHE A 54 0.53 -2.86 6.79
N LYS A 55 -0.77 -2.58 6.96
CA LYS A 55 -1.45 -2.65 8.27
C LYS A 55 -1.90 -4.08 8.57
N PRO A 56 -1.81 -4.53 9.84
CA PRO A 56 -2.35 -5.82 10.25
C PRO A 56 -3.84 -5.96 9.86
N PRO A 57 -4.31 -7.16 9.44
CA PRO A 57 -5.69 -7.37 9.00
C PRO A 57 -6.75 -6.81 9.95
N GLU A 58 -6.57 -7.00 11.26
CA GLU A 58 -7.45 -6.54 12.33
C GLU A 58 -7.51 -5.01 12.47
N ILE A 59 -6.52 -4.27 11.95
CA ILE A 59 -6.51 -2.80 11.97
C ILE A 59 -7.12 -2.20 10.71
N ARG A 60 -7.10 -2.93 9.58
CA ARG A 60 -7.56 -2.42 8.27
C ARG A 60 -8.96 -1.79 8.29
N PRO A 61 -9.98 -2.38 8.97
CA PRO A 61 -11.32 -1.78 9.04
C PRO A 61 -11.37 -0.39 9.66
N TYR A 62 -10.38 -0.03 10.50
CA TYR A 62 -10.32 1.26 11.19
C TYR A 62 -9.49 2.30 10.44
N THR A 63 -8.97 1.98 9.25
CA THR A 63 -8.09 2.88 8.50
C THR A 63 -8.83 3.92 7.67
N GLY A 64 -10.14 3.77 7.46
CA GLY A 64 -10.90 4.57 6.51
C GLY A 64 -10.60 4.25 5.04
N PHE A 65 -9.91 3.13 4.80
CA PHE A 65 -9.60 2.57 3.49
C PHE A 65 -10.04 1.11 3.43
N GLY A 66 -10.30 0.63 2.22
CA GLY A 66 -10.69 -0.74 1.95
C GLY A 66 -12.21 -0.94 1.94
N PRO A 67 -12.67 -2.09 1.44
CA PRO A 67 -14.09 -2.39 1.37
C PRO A 67 -14.68 -2.57 2.78
N GLU A 68 -15.99 -2.38 2.90
CA GLU A 68 -16.74 -2.57 4.15
C GLU A 68 -16.59 -3.98 4.73
N SER A 69 -16.34 -4.98 3.88
CA SER A 69 -15.85 -6.29 4.29
C SER A 69 -14.75 -6.77 3.34
N LEU A 70 -13.61 -7.16 3.91
CA LEU A 70 -12.57 -7.89 3.20
C LEU A 70 -12.93 -9.38 3.19
N PRO A 71 -12.76 -10.10 2.07
CA PRO A 71 -12.95 -11.55 2.03
C PRO A 71 -12.09 -12.25 3.10
N GLN A 72 -12.65 -13.25 3.77
CA GLN A 72 -12.03 -13.92 4.93
C GLN A 72 -10.79 -14.77 4.57
N ASP A 73 -10.49 -14.93 3.28
CA ASP A 73 -9.46 -15.79 2.71
C ASP A 73 -8.31 -15.02 2.01
N MET A 74 -8.23 -13.69 2.18
CA MET A 74 -7.29 -12.81 1.46
C MET A 74 -6.22 -12.10 2.31
#